data_AF-A0A485LWS9-F1
#
_entry.id   AF-A0A485LWS9-F1
#
_cell.length_a   1.000
_cell.length_b   1.000
_cell.length_c   1.000
_cell.angle_alpha   90.00
_cell.angle_beta   90.00
_cell.angle_gamma   90.00
#
_symmetry.space_group_name_H-M   'P 1'
#
loop_
_entity.id
_entity.type
_entity.pdbx_description
1 polymer ?
#
loop_
_entity_poly.entity_id
_entity_poly.type
_entity_poly.pdbx_seq_one_letter_code
_entity_poly.pdbx_strand_id
1 'polypeptide(L)'
;MITSDDHGGLVKAIRRHMQGVSWQRCQTHFKRNILDSCPKALQGGLKARLKLLFDAPDMVTARKLLTDVLADFSEKAPKAMECLESGFDDATAVMALPEPYRKRLRSTNILERLNQEVRRRERVIRIFPNTDSAIRLLGALLMEQDEIWSTGRLYFNMADYREWKEANKGVSKNEEKEDEGKAA
;
A
#
# COMPACT_ATOMS: atom_id res chain seq x y z
N MET A 1 -8.66 -4.56 -3.47
CA MET A 1 -7.20 -4.42 -3.25
C MET A 1 -6.90 -4.69 -1.78
N ILE A 2 -5.79 -5.35 -1.48
CA ILE A 2 -5.27 -5.54 -0.12
C ILE A 2 -3.90 -4.89 -0.02
N THR A 3 -3.68 -4.09 1.02
CA THR A 3 -2.38 -3.48 1.31
C THR A 3 -1.77 -4.10 2.56
N SER A 4 -0.55 -4.61 2.46
CA SER A 4 0.20 -5.15 3.59
C SER A 4 1.69 -4.89 3.46
N ASP A 5 2.46 -5.14 4.51
CA ASP A 5 3.90 -5.36 4.31
C ASP A 5 4.15 -6.67 3.54
N ASP A 6 5.35 -6.80 3.01
CA ASP A 6 5.78 -7.95 2.23
C ASP A 6 6.16 -9.11 3.13
N HIS A 7 5.15 -9.90 3.49
CA HIS A 7 5.32 -11.17 4.15
C HIS A 7 4.97 -12.29 3.17
N GLY A 8 5.97 -13.02 2.68
CA GLY A 8 5.78 -14.01 1.61
C GLY A 8 4.68 -15.04 1.86
N GLY A 9 4.47 -15.47 3.12
CA GLY A 9 3.35 -16.34 3.50
C GLY A 9 1.97 -15.69 3.32
N LEU A 10 1.84 -14.41 3.66
CA LEU A 10 0.60 -13.65 3.52
C LEU A 10 0.27 -13.41 2.04
N VAL A 11 1.28 -13.03 1.24
CA VAL A 11 1.12 -12.83 -0.21
C VAL A 11 0.65 -14.12 -0.89
N LYS A 12 1.26 -15.26 -0.55
CA LYS A 12 0.83 -16.58 -1.04
C LYS A 12 -0.61 -16.90 -0.65
N ALA A 13 -1.00 -16.62 0.59
CA ALA A 13 -2.37 -16.85 1.07
C ALA A 13 -3.40 -15.97 0.34
N ILE A 14 -3.09 -14.67 0.15
CA ILE A 14 -3.93 -13.74 -0.60
C ILE A 14 -4.14 -14.25 -2.04
N ARG A 15 -3.06 -14.60 -2.73
CA ARG A 15 -3.13 -15.12 -4.11
C ARG A 15 -3.95 -16.40 -4.22
N ARG A 16 -3.87 -17.29 -3.22
CA ARG A 16 -4.59 -18.57 -3.21
C ARG A 16 -6.07 -18.41 -2.89
N HIS A 17 -6.42 -17.56 -1.92
CA HIS A 17 -7.77 -17.53 -1.34
C HIS A 17 -8.61 -16.32 -1.77
N MET A 18 -8.00 -15.25 -2.31
CA MET A 18 -8.70 -14.03 -2.71
C MET A 18 -8.45 -13.73 -4.19
N GLN A 19 -9.01 -14.58 -5.05
CA GLN A 19 -8.92 -14.42 -6.50
C GLN A 19 -9.57 -13.11 -6.97
N GLY A 20 -8.96 -12.47 -7.98
CA GLY A 20 -9.42 -11.17 -8.49
C GLY A 20 -9.09 -9.97 -7.60
N VAL A 21 -8.42 -10.18 -6.46
CA VAL A 21 -7.98 -9.09 -5.58
C VAL A 21 -6.53 -8.73 -5.87
N SER A 22 -6.29 -7.46 -6.24
CA SER A 22 -4.94 -6.91 -6.33
C SER A 22 -4.29 -6.80 -4.96
N TRP A 23 -3.03 -7.22 -4.87
CA TRP A 23 -2.19 -6.98 -3.70
C TRP A 23 -1.28 -5.78 -3.94
N GLN A 24 -1.05 -5.00 -2.89
CA GLN A 24 -0.20 -3.82 -2.86
C GLN A 24 0.76 -3.94 -1.68
N ARG A 25 2.06 -3.78 -1.94
CA ARG A 25 3.05 -3.60 -0.90
C ARG A 25 2.93 -2.21 -0.29
N CYS A 26 2.96 -2.14 1.04
CA CYS A 26 2.91 -0.89 1.79
C CYS A 26 4.14 -0.02 1.46
N GLN A 27 3.91 1.15 0.85
CA GLN A 27 4.99 2.04 0.43
C GLN A 27 5.81 2.61 1.59
N THR A 28 5.22 2.75 2.78
CA THR A 28 5.96 3.22 3.97
C THR A 28 7.01 2.21 4.39
N HIS A 29 6.63 0.92 4.49
CA HIS A 29 7.54 -0.17 4.81
C HIS A 29 8.55 -0.38 3.70
N PHE A 30 8.10 -0.39 2.44
CA PHE A 30 8.99 -0.58 1.31
C PHE A 30 10.07 0.51 1.19
N LYS A 31 9.71 1.80 1.37
CA LYS A 31 10.69 2.89 1.45
C LYS A 31 11.72 2.67 2.54
N ARG A 32 11.33 2.14 3.69
CA ARG A 32 12.26 1.80 4.78
C ARG A 32 13.23 0.71 4.33
N ASN A 33 12.73 -0.38 3.76
CA ASN A 33 13.55 -1.50 3.27
C ASN A 33 14.58 -1.06 2.22
N ILE A 34 14.18 -0.18 1.29
CA ILE A 34 15.08 0.40 0.29
C ILE A 34 16.16 1.25 0.96
N LEU A 35 15.77 2.13 1.90
CA LEU A 35 16.71 3.03 2.59
C LEU A 35 17.67 2.27 3.52
N ASP A 36 17.21 1.20 4.18
CA ASP A 36 18.04 0.34 5.03
C ASP A 36 19.12 -0.38 4.21
N SER A 37 18.85 -0.63 2.93
CA SER A 37 19.81 -1.19 1.96
C SER A 37 20.70 -0.14 1.29
N CYS A 38 20.51 1.15 1.60
CA CYS A 38 21.20 2.27 0.99
C CYS A 38 22.27 2.86 1.93
N PRO A 39 23.50 3.18 1.46
CA PRO A 39 24.50 3.87 2.25
C PRO A 39 23.97 5.18 2.86
N LYS A 40 24.24 5.43 4.15
CA LYS A 40 23.70 6.57 4.90
C LYS A 40 23.89 7.93 4.20
N ALA A 41 25.04 8.13 3.56
CA ALA A 41 25.35 9.38 2.85
C ALA A 41 24.37 9.68 1.69
N LEU A 42 23.80 8.64 1.06
CA LEU A 42 22.93 8.76 -0.10
C LEU A 42 21.43 8.73 0.26
N GLN A 43 21.09 8.29 1.48
CA GLN A 43 19.70 8.13 1.91
C GLN A 43 18.86 9.40 1.78
N GLY A 44 19.44 10.58 2.05
CA GLY A 44 18.73 11.85 1.91
C GLY A 44 18.26 12.11 0.49
N GLY A 45 19.17 11.98 -0.49
CA GLY A 45 18.87 12.15 -1.91
C GLY A 45 17.92 11.07 -2.43
N LEU A 46 18.16 9.80 -2.07
CA LEU A 46 17.31 8.70 -2.49
C LEU A 46 15.88 8.84 -1.93
N LYS A 47 15.73 9.24 -0.67
CA LYS A 47 14.42 9.46 -0.04
C LYS A 47 13.61 10.54 -0.78
N ALA A 48 14.24 11.61 -1.23
CA ALA A 48 13.58 12.65 -2.01
C ALA A 48 13.09 12.12 -3.37
N ARG A 49 13.94 11.36 -4.08
CA ARG A 49 13.56 10.72 -5.35
C ARG A 49 12.44 9.70 -5.20
N LEU A 50 12.50 8.84 -4.18
CA LEU A 50 11.45 7.87 -3.87
C LEU A 50 10.12 8.54 -3.55
N LYS A 51 10.14 9.71 -2.90
CA LYS A 51 8.91 10.48 -2.65
C LYS A 51 8.25 10.89 -3.96
N LEU A 52 9.02 11.46 -4.90
CA LEU A 52 8.50 11.86 -6.21
C LEU A 52 7.96 10.66 -6.99
N LEU A 53 8.70 9.54 -7.00
CA LEU A 53 8.30 8.31 -7.67
C LEU A 53 6.95 7.77 -7.16
N PHE A 54 6.74 7.72 -5.84
CA PHE A 54 5.49 7.20 -5.28
C PHE A 54 4.34 8.23 -5.21
N ASP A 55 4.62 9.52 -5.40
CA ASP A 55 3.63 10.60 -5.54
C ASP A 55 3.29 10.86 -7.02
N ALA A 56 3.84 10.08 -7.98
CA ALA A 56 3.59 10.26 -9.40
C ALA A 56 2.09 10.12 -9.76
N PRO A 57 1.59 10.92 -10.72
CA PRO A 57 0.18 10.96 -11.08
C PRO A 57 -0.30 9.72 -11.85
N ASP A 58 0.61 9.04 -12.56
CA ASP A 58 0.32 7.89 -13.41
C ASP A 58 1.52 6.93 -13.50
N MET A 59 1.27 5.72 -14.02
CA MET A 59 2.28 4.66 -14.13
C MET A 59 3.39 4.99 -15.14
N VAL A 60 3.11 5.75 -16.20
CA VAL A 60 4.12 6.13 -17.20
C VAL A 60 5.16 7.05 -16.55
N THR A 61 4.68 8.07 -15.82
CA THR A 61 5.52 8.97 -15.04
C THR A 61 6.28 8.22 -13.94
N ALA A 62 5.63 7.30 -13.23
CA ALA A 62 6.27 6.49 -12.20
C ALA A 62 7.41 5.61 -12.76
N ARG A 63 7.21 4.98 -13.92
CA ARG A 63 8.24 4.17 -14.60
C ARG A 63 9.40 5.02 -15.09
N LYS A 64 9.13 6.21 -15.63
CA LYS A 64 10.20 7.14 -16.02
C LYS A 64 11.06 7.54 -14.81
N LEU A 65 10.42 7.91 -13.70
CA LEU A 65 11.11 8.25 -12.46
C LEU A 65 11.90 7.07 -11.88
N LEU A 66 11.39 5.83 -12.03
CA LEU A 66 12.14 4.63 -11.67
C LEU A 66 13.43 4.53 -12.48
N THR A 67 13.36 4.64 -13.81
CA THR A 67 14.55 4.59 -14.68
C THR A 67 15.58 5.65 -14.30
N ASP A 68 15.14 6.89 -14.06
CA ASP A 68 16.01 7.99 -13.64
C ASP A 68 16.69 7.68 -12.29
N VAL A 69 15.95 7.11 -11.33
CA VAL A 69 16.51 6.71 -10.02
C VAL A 69 17.53 5.59 -10.15
N LEU A 70 17.22 4.58 -10.98
CA LEU A 70 18.15 3.48 -11.24
C LEU A 70 19.43 4.00 -11.89
N ALA A 71 19.34 4.90 -12.86
CA ALA A 71 20.51 5.48 -13.51
C ALA A 71 21.41 6.25 -12.52
N ASP A 72 20.81 7.04 -11.63
CA ASP A 72 21.55 7.90 -10.68
C ASP A 72 22.24 7.13 -9.54
N PHE A 73 21.67 5.99 -9.13
CA PHE A 73 22.03 5.28 -7.89
C PHE A 73 22.53 3.84 -8.08
N SER A 74 22.40 3.21 -9.27
CA SER A 74 22.79 1.80 -9.46
C SER A 74 24.23 1.49 -9.07
N GLU A 75 25.18 2.32 -9.48
CA GLU A 75 26.60 2.11 -9.13
C GLU A 75 26.89 2.37 -7.64
N LYS A 76 26.17 3.32 -7.04
CA LYS A 76 26.46 3.83 -5.69
C LYS A 76 25.74 3.05 -4.59
N ALA A 77 24.59 2.47 -4.91
CA ALA A 77 23.71 1.76 -3.99
C ALA A 77 23.02 0.55 -4.66
N PRO A 78 23.77 -0.42 -5.21
CA PRO A 78 23.22 -1.50 -6.02
C PRO A 78 22.15 -2.33 -5.28
N LYS A 79 22.38 -2.64 -4.00
CA LYS A 79 21.41 -3.39 -3.17
C LYS A 79 20.09 -2.65 -2.98
N ALA A 80 20.13 -1.33 -2.83
CA ALA A 80 18.92 -0.51 -2.71
C ALA A 80 18.15 -0.47 -4.03
N MET A 81 18.86 -0.46 -5.17
CA MET A 81 18.24 -0.44 -6.49
C MET A 81 17.62 -1.78 -6.84
N GLU A 82 18.28 -2.90 -6.53
CA GLU A 82 17.71 -4.24 -6.63
C GLU A 82 16.43 -4.39 -5.78
N CYS A 83 16.45 -3.87 -4.55
CA CYS A 83 15.28 -3.85 -3.69
C CYS A 83 14.14 -2.99 -4.28
N LEU A 84 14.47 -1.81 -4.81
CA LEU A 84 13.49 -0.92 -5.44
C LEU A 84 12.85 -1.57 -6.67
N GLU A 85 13.66 -2.12 -7.58
CA GLU A 85 13.20 -2.71 -8.84
C GLU A 85 12.31 -3.93 -8.58
N SER A 86 12.76 -4.86 -7.73
CA SER A 86 12.01 -6.08 -7.41
C SER A 86 10.65 -5.84 -6.75
N GLY A 87 10.49 -4.74 -6.00
CA GLY A 87 9.24 -4.41 -5.32
C GLY A 87 8.43 -3.28 -5.95
N PHE A 88 8.87 -2.70 -7.07
CA PHE A 88 8.25 -1.51 -7.66
C PHE A 88 6.81 -1.76 -8.09
N ASP A 89 6.55 -2.82 -8.86
CA ASP A 89 5.21 -3.12 -9.39
C ASP A 89 4.24 -3.42 -8.24
N ASP A 90 4.67 -4.20 -7.24
CA ASP A 90 3.87 -4.49 -6.04
C ASP A 90 3.58 -3.21 -5.22
N ALA A 91 4.51 -2.26 -5.18
CA ALA A 91 4.35 -0.99 -4.44
C ALA A 91 3.61 0.09 -5.25
N THR A 92 3.31 -0.14 -6.53
CA THR A 92 2.60 0.81 -7.40
C THR A 92 1.25 0.28 -7.90
N ALA A 93 0.85 -0.95 -7.57
CA ALA A 93 -0.46 -1.52 -7.87
C ALA A 93 -1.65 -0.62 -7.45
N VAL A 94 -1.49 0.21 -6.41
CA VAL A 94 -2.47 1.23 -5.98
C VAL A 94 -2.82 2.24 -7.07
N MET A 95 -1.96 2.45 -8.07
CA MET A 95 -2.22 3.38 -9.18
C MET A 95 -3.38 2.92 -10.08
N ALA A 96 -3.74 1.64 -10.05
CA ALA A 96 -4.95 1.12 -10.70
C ALA A 96 -6.25 1.65 -10.07
N LEU A 97 -6.19 2.33 -8.91
CA LEU A 97 -7.34 2.96 -8.27
C LEU A 97 -7.43 4.45 -8.61
N PRO A 98 -8.62 5.08 -8.46
CA PRO A 98 -8.76 6.52 -8.65
C PRO A 98 -7.94 7.31 -7.61
N GLU A 99 -7.41 8.46 -8.03
CA GLU A 99 -6.48 9.30 -7.26
C GLU A 99 -6.91 9.55 -5.80
N PRO A 100 -8.18 9.88 -5.48
CA PRO A 100 -8.62 10.14 -4.11
C PRO A 100 -8.36 9.00 -3.11
N TYR A 101 -8.27 7.76 -3.61
CA TYR A 101 -8.11 6.55 -2.81
C TYR A 101 -6.65 6.18 -2.60
N ARG A 102 -5.78 6.54 -3.56
CA ARG A 102 -4.38 6.12 -3.59
C ARG A 102 -3.62 6.55 -2.34
N LYS A 103 -3.83 7.80 -1.90
CA LYS A 103 -3.12 8.39 -0.77
C LYS A 103 -3.27 7.58 0.52
N ARG A 104 -4.46 7.02 0.78
CA ARG A 104 -4.74 6.24 1.99
C ARG A 104 -4.36 4.77 1.81
N LEU A 105 -4.65 4.19 0.63
CA LEU A 105 -4.44 2.77 0.36
C LEU A 105 -2.99 2.38 0.06
N ARG A 106 -2.11 3.33 -0.24
CA ARG A 106 -0.68 3.06 -0.46
C ARG A 106 0.11 2.70 0.80
N SER A 107 -0.49 2.82 1.99
CA SER A 107 0.16 2.56 3.28
C SER A 107 -0.78 1.87 4.27
N THR A 108 -0.20 1.26 5.30
CA THR A 108 -0.94 0.66 6.43
C THR A 108 -1.13 1.64 7.61
N ASN A 109 -0.89 2.94 7.42
CA ASN A 109 -0.86 3.94 8.51
C ASN A 109 -2.14 3.97 9.38
N ILE A 110 -3.31 3.70 8.78
CA ILE A 110 -4.59 3.65 9.52
C ILE A 110 -4.57 2.49 10.53
N LEU A 111 -4.09 1.32 10.08
CA LEU A 111 -3.94 0.15 10.93
C LEU A 111 -2.85 0.36 11.98
N GLU A 112 -1.73 1.00 11.62
CA GLU A 112 -0.67 1.31 12.59
C GLU A 112 -1.17 2.25 13.69
N ARG A 113 -2.03 3.24 13.35
CA ARG A 113 -2.65 4.11 14.33
C ARG A 113 -3.57 3.33 15.27
N LEU A 114 -4.39 2.43 14.73
CA LEU A 114 -5.26 1.56 15.55
C LEU A 114 -4.42 0.68 16.49
N ASN A 115 -3.38 0.04 15.97
CA ASN A 115 -2.46 -0.78 16.76
C ASN A 115 -1.81 0.05 17.88
N GLN A 116 -1.46 1.31 17.65
CA GLN A 116 -0.95 2.19 18.70
C GLN A 116 -1.97 2.43 19.82
N GLU A 117 -3.25 2.60 19.50
CA GLU A 117 -4.30 2.74 20.53
C GLU A 117 -4.49 1.46 21.35
N VAL A 118 -4.34 0.29 20.72
CA VAL A 118 -4.30 -1.01 21.41
C VAL A 118 -3.11 -1.05 22.38
N ARG A 119 -1.90 -0.75 21.89
CA ARG A 119 -0.68 -0.75 22.70
C ARG A 119 -0.73 0.23 23.87
N ARG A 120 -1.44 1.37 23.73
CA ARG A 120 -1.64 2.32 24.82
C ARG A 120 -2.45 1.73 25.98
N ARG A 121 -3.55 1.02 25.68
CA ARG A 121 -4.39 0.37 26.71
C ARG A 121 -3.68 -0.83 27.34
N GLU A 122 -3.00 -1.63 26.51
CA GLU A 122 -2.18 -2.76 26.96
C GLU A 122 -1.10 -2.33 27.96
N ARG A 123 -0.38 -1.23 27.68
CA ARG A 123 0.74 -0.75 28.51
C ARG A 123 0.34 -0.43 29.95
N VAL A 124 -0.90 -0.02 30.18
CA VAL A 124 -1.42 0.26 31.53
C VAL A 124 -1.65 -1.03 32.30
N ILE A 125 -2.17 -2.07 31.64
CA ILE A 125 -2.53 -3.35 32.26
C ILE A 125 -1.29 -4.19 32.57
N ARG A 126 -0.25 -4.10 31.72
CA ARG A 126 1.03 -4.84 31.80
C ARG A 126 0.90 -6.37 31.65
N ILE A 127 0.07 -7.02 32.45
CA ILE A 127 -0.14 -8.47 32.45
C ILE A 127 -1.63 -8.77 32.49
N PHE A 128 -2.11 -9.56 31.53
CA PHE A 128 -3.50 -10.04 31.54
C PHE A 128 -3.61 -11.34 32.35
N PRO A 129 -4.71 -11.53 33.11
CA PRO A 129 -4.92 -12.75 33.88
C PRO A 129 -5.23 -13.97 33.01
N ASN A 130 -5.79 -13.76 31.81
CA ASN A 130 -6.06 -14.79 30.80
C ASN A 130 -6.32 -14.13 29.43
N THR A 131 -6.38 -14.96 28.38
CA THR A 131 -6.63 -14.52 27.00
C THR A 131 -7.99 -13.84 26.84
N ASP A 132 -9.04 -14.34 27.51
CA ASP A 132 -10.39 -13.76 27.39
C ASP A 132 -10.43 -12.32 27.88
N SER A 133 -9.71 -11.99 28.95
CA SER A 133 -9.59 -10.62 29.45
C SER A 133 -8.90 -9.70 28.43
N ALA A 134 -7.90 -10.19 27.71
CA ALA A 134 -7.27 -9.43 26.63
C ALA A 134 -8.23 -9.23 25.44
N ILE A 135 -8.97 -10.27 25.05
CA ILE A 135 -10.00 -10.20 24.00
C ILE A 135 -11.10 -9.22 24.36
N ARG A 136 -11.58 -9.21 25.62
CA ARG A 136 -12.62 -8.27 26.08
C ARG A 136 -12.16 -6.82 25.95
N LEU A 137 -10.93 -6.51 26.39
CA LEU A 137 -10.39 -5.15 26.27
C LEU A 137 -10.23 -4.75 24.80
N LEU A 138 -9.63 -5.63 23.99
CA LEU A 138 -9.42 -5.36 22.58
C LEU A 138 -10.76 -5.15 21.87
N GLY A 139 -11.74 -6.02 22.14
CA GLY A 139 -13.10 -5.90 21.61
C GLY A 139 -13.75 -4.58 22.00
N ALA A 140 -13.70 -4.20 23.28
CA ALA A 140 -14.25 -2.92 23.75
C ALA A 140 -13.60 -1.72 23.05
N LEU A 141 -12.27 -1.71 22.89
CA LEU A 141 -11.57 -0.65 22.14
C LEU A 141 -11.98 -0.63 20.67
N LEU A 142 -12.06 -1.79 20.02
CA LEU A 142 -12.43 -1.86 18.61
C LEU A 142 -13.87 -1.39 18.38
N MET A 143 -14.79 -1.69 19.30
CA MET A 143 -16.16 -1.16 19.27
C MET A 143 -16.19 0.36 19.41
N GLU A 144 -15.44 0.92 20.37
CA GLU A 144 -15.29 2.37 20.53
C GLU A 144 -14.74 3.02 19.25
N GLN A 145 -13.73 2.39 18.63
CA GLN A 145 -13.13 2.91 17.41
C GLN A 145 -14.07 2.85 16.20
N ASP A 146 -14.86 1.77 16.09
CA ASP A 146 -15.88 1.61 15.05
C ASP A 146 -16.95 2.69 15.16
N GLU A 147 -17.43 2.99 16.37
CA GLU A 147 -18.39 4.07 16.62
C GLU A 147 -17.83 5.43 16.16
N ILE A 148 -16.57 5.74 16.51
CA ILE A 148 -15.87 6.96 16.06
C ILE A 148 -15.75 7.01 14.53
N TRP A 149 -15.48 5.89 13.87
CA TRP A 149 -15.33 5.84 12.41
C TRP A 149 -16.68 5.93 11.69
N SER A 150 -17.74 5.39 12.27
CA SER A 150 -19.09 5.44 11.72
C SER A 150 -19.70 6.84 11.79
N THR A 151 -19.38 7.61 12.83
CA THR A 151 -19.91 8.97 13.06
C THR A 151 -18.97 10.08 12.62
N GLY A 152 -17.69 9.76 12.45
CA GLY A 152 -16.64 10.70 12.07
C GLY A 152 -16.56 10.98 10.58
N ARG A 153 -15.44 11.61 10.17
CA ARG A 153 -15.18 11.93 8.77
C ARG A 153 -14.98 10.65 7.95
N LEU A 154 -15.77 10.48 6.90
CA LEU A 154 -15.63 9.39 5.93
C LEU A 154 -14.21 9.36 5.33
N TYR A 155 -13.61 8.18 5.38
CA TYR A 155 -12.28 7.95 4.82
C TYR A 155 -12.34 7.74 3.30
N PHE A 156 -13.36 7.05 2.85
CA PHE A 156 -13.63 6.73 1.46
C PHE A 156 -15.10 7.00 1.18
N ASN A 157 -15.38 7.79 0.16
CA ASN A 157 -16.74 7.96 -0.34
C ASN A 157 -17.00 6.93 -1.43
N MET A 158 -17.55 5.77 -1.07
CA MET A 158 -17.72 4.67 -2.01
C MET A 158 -18.64 4.99 -3.21
N ALA A 159 -19.41 6.08 -3.19
CA ALA A 159 -20.14 6.56 -4.36
C ALA A 159 -19.17 6.92 -5.51
N ASP A 160 -18.17 7.75 -5.25
CA ASP A 160 -17.16 8.18 -6.23
C ASP A 160 -16.41 6.96 -6.82
N TYR A 161 -16.12 5.94 -5.99
CA TYR A 161 -15.48 4.72 -6.46
C TYR A 161 -16.38 3.92 -7.40
N ARG A 162 -17.68 3.81 -7.09
CA ARG A 162 -18.64 3.09 -7.91
C ARG A 162 -18.83 3.79 -9.25
N GLU A 163 -18.97 5.11 -9.26
CA GLU A 163 -19.06 5.92 -10.48
C GLU A 163 -17.81 5.76 -11.35
N TRP A 164 -16.62 5.89 -10.76
CA TRP A 164 -15.36 5.62 -11.46
C TRP A 164 -15.29 4.20 -12.02
N LYS A 165 -15.77 3.20 -11.25
CA LYS A 165 -15.74 1.80 -11.68
C LYS A 165 -16.69 1.56 -12.86
N GLU A 166 -17.91 2.10 -12.83
CA GLU A 166 -18.86 1.96 -13.94
C GLU A 166 -18.33 2.65 -15.21
N ALA A 167 -17.74 3.84 -15.08
CA ALA A 167 -17.11 4.53 -16.21
C ALA A 167 -15.98 3.71 -16.86
N ASN A 168 -15.18 3.01 -16.04
CA ASN A 168 -14.05 2.20 -16.54
C ASN A 168 -14.42 0.78 -16.98
N LYS A 169 -15.61 0.25 -16.65
CA LYS A 169 -16.10 -1.03 -17.22
C LYS A 169 -16.29 -0.96 -18.74
N GLY A 170 -16.56 0.22 -19.28
CA GLY A 170 -16.69 0.43 -20.73
C GLY A 170 -15.37 0.42 -21.48
N VAL A 171 -14.28 0.80 -20.81
CA VAL A 171 -12.93 0.90 -21.41
C VAL A 171 -12.31 -0.48 -21.57
N SER A 172 -12.41 -1.35 -20.57
CA SER A 172 -11.83 -2.72 -20.65
C SER A 172 -12.48 -3.57 -21.75
N LYS A 173 -13.77 -3.38 -22.02
CA LYS A 173 -14.49 -4.08 -23.11
C LYS A 173 -14.09 -3.59 -24.51
N ASN A 174 -13.57 -2.38 -24.64
CA ASN A 174 -13.13 -1.83 -25.92
C ASN A 174 -11.67 -2.20 -26.19
N GLU A 175 -10.81 -2.24 -25.16
CA GLU A 175 -9.44 -2.72 -25.28
C GLU A 175 -9.38 -4.22 -25.63
N GLU A 176 -10.24 -5.05 -25.02
CA GLU A 176 -10.36 -6.49 -25.38
C GLU A 176 -10.78 -6.69 -26.84
N LYS A 177 -11.64 -5.83 -27.39
CA LYS A 177 -12.06 -5.88 -28.80
C LYS A 177 -11.00 -5.37 -29.77
N GLU A 178 -10.20 -4.38 -29.37
CA GLU A 178 -9.11 -3.87 -30.20
C GLU A 178 -7.92 -4.84 -30.28
N ASP A 179 -7.63 -5.59 -29.22
CA ASP A 179 -6.61 -6.65 -29.24
C ASP A 179 -7.08 -7.89 -30.03
N GLU A 180 -8.35 -8.27 -29.95
CA GLU A 180 -8.93 -9.32 -30.82
C GLU A 180 -8.94 -8.90 -32.31
N GLY A 181 -9.15 -7.62 -32.61
CA GLY A 181 -9.16 -7.07 -33.97
C GLY A 181 -7.77 -6.86 -34.60
N LYS A 182 -6.69 -6.89 -33.81
CA LYS A 182 -5.30 -6.85 -34.31
C LYS A 182 -4.66 -8.23 -34.46
N ALA A 183 -5.31 -9.27 -33.94
CA ALA A 183 -4.89 -10.67 -34.04
C ALA A 183 -5.60 -11.44 -35.19
N ALA A 184 -6.43 -10.75 -36.00
CA ALA A 184 -7.10 -11.26 -37.19
C ALA A 184 -6.57 -10.58 -38.45
#